data_AF-A0A7Z9LPC3-F1
#
_entry.id   AF-A0A7Z9LPC3-F1
#
_cell.length_a   1.000
_cell.length_b   1.000
_cell.length_c   1.000
_cell.angle_alpha   90.00
_cell.angle_beta   90.00
_cell.angle_gamma   90.00
#
_symmetry.space_group_name_H-M   'P 1'
#
loop_
_entity.id
_entity.type
_entity.pdbx_description
1 polymer ?
#
loop_
_entity_poly.entity_id
_entity_poly.type
_entity_poly.pdbx_seq_one_letter_code
_entity_poly.pdbx_strand_id
1 'polypeptide(L)'
;MHHTEEDYPGYERVWKTFQGEYPEATWDSSLGIQAWLASRTLDYLLDTMYELNIDSDAVGITGFSRYGKQSIYAAAYDDRFKCVVARSSGTPAACSYRFSGRQTFMESVSLEDCPKPWVIDGARHFYGREHELPIEGNSLMACIAPRHLMVHTAYNDGSDPTFGVERSYLNAKKAWRFQDSEKNIHLSYRMGSHGPVTEEQVKHNLNYFDMAFGRSESRESIFPEELLHAFDWKAWKAKQRKSDLNLTAQTTVREKIEWMLGEEPTSIEYADEYHIKTGEELGVPDSSRDRWNPGGIKRVPFSFSGRMHGNIFFDPERTSYKGTVIWLHPWNYSHGSNEGYGVQGTTVYFRLAQAGFKVVMYDQFGFGDHLTDAVGFYDKHPHWSKLGRAVYDVSKVFDFLVDGKGISAQPVPPTDTGNMYLFGFAYGGMVGLYATALDERITGVASFSGFTPMRTDTDAKSTGGIRQYWEWHGLVPKLGLYHEKEATIPYDYEDILSLISPRNCLIYSPTLDRFTHNEDVKECFKKAKSSSQDGDALTFLNPNDICRFQRDQQDALVGWLMEVVG
;
A
#
# COMPACT_ATOMS: atom_id res chain seq x y z
N MET A 1 13.69 2.58 22.11
CA MET A 1 15.06 2.59 22.66
C MET A 1 15.77 1.36 22.15
N HIS A 2 16.98 1.51 21.62
CA HIS A 2 17.87 0.36 21.52
C HIS A 2 18.20 -0.07 22.94
N HIS A 3 18.22 -1.38 23.20
CA HIS A 3 18.73 -1.92 24.46
C HIS A 3 20.11 -1.29 24.72
N THR A 4 20.43 -0.91 25.95
CA THR A 4 21.74 -0.37 26.31
C THR A 4 22.16 -1.08 27.58
N GLU A 5 23.20 -1.88 27.51
CA GLU A 5 23.80 -2.51 28.68
C GLU A 5 25.04 -1.72 29.07
N GLU A 6 25.12 -1.33 30.33
CA GLU A 6 26.23 -0.55 30.87
C GLU A 6 27.58 -1.27 30.68
N ASP A 7 27.57 -2.60 30.84
CA ASP A 7 28.76 -3.45 30.72
C ASP A 7 29.16 -3.76 29.27
N TYR A 8 28.29 -3.47 28.29
CA TYR A 8 28.54 -3.72 26.87
C TYR A 8 28.37 -2.45 26.02
N PRO A 9 29.19 -1.42 26.28
CA PRO A 9 29.07 -0.16 25.56
C PRO A 9 29.36 -0.37 24.06
N GLY A 10 28.48 0.14 23.21
CA GLY A 10 28.68 0.13 21.77
C GLY A 10 28.36 -1.19 21.07
N TYR A 11 27.71 -2.16 21.73
CA TYR A 11 27.29 -3.41 21.08
C TYR A 11 26.40 -3.16 19.85
N GLU A 12 25.64 -2.05 19.81
CA GLU A 12 24.81 -1.67 18.67
C GLU A 12 25.63 -1.27 17.43
N ARG A 13 26.94 -1.06 17.61
CA ARG A 13 27.93 -0.71 16.59
C ARG A 13 28.93 -1.83 16.32
N VAL A 14 28.74 -3.03 16.87
CA VAL A 14 29.66 -4.17 16.66
C VAL A 14 29.88 -4.47 15.16
N TRP A 15 28.87 -4.24 14.33
CA TRP A 15 28.97 -4.38 12.88
C TRP A 15 29.97 -3.40 12.24
N LYS A 16 30.22 -2.24 12.85
CA LYS A 16 31.26 -1.29 12.42
C LYS A 16 32.65 -1.77 12.81
N THR A 17 32.79 -2.41 13.97
CA THR A 17 34.04 -3.06 14.38
C THR A 17 34.39 -4.15 13.37
N PHE A 18 33.42 -4.99 13.01
CA PHE A 18 33.58 -5.98 11.94
C PHE A 18 34.04 -5.34 10.62
N GLN A 19 33.38 -4.26 10.16
CA GLN A 19 33.83 -3.56 8.94
C GLN A 19 35.27 -3.04 9.04
N GLY A 20 35.69 -2.57 10.21
CA GLY A 20 37.07 -2.12 10.44
C GLY A 20 38.09 -3.26 10.43
N GLU A 21 37.72 -4.43 10.96
CA GLU A 21 38.58 -5.63 10.99
C GLU A 21 38.65 -6.34 9.63
N TYR A 22 37.58 -6.27 8.84
CA TYR A 22 37.45 -6.94 7.55
C TYR A 22 37.14 -5.95 6.42
N PRO A 23 38.04 -4.99 6.11
CA PRO A 23 37.77 -3.91 5.14
C PRO A 23 37.57 -4.40 3.70
N GLU A 24 38.08 -5.58 3.35
CA GLU A 24 37.95 -6.18 2.01
C GLU A 24 36.64 -6.99 1.85
N ALA A 25 35.82 -7.10 2.89
CA ALA A 25 34.55 -7.82 2.85
C ALA A 25 33.52 -7.07 1.98
N THR A 26 33.12 -7.67 0.86
CA THR A 26 32.16 -7.07 -0.09
C THR A 26 30.69 -7.15 0.35
N TRP A 27 30.42 -7.66 1.56
CA TRP A 27 29.09 -7.82 2.16
C TRP A 27 28.90 -6.79 3.29
N ASP A 28 29.24 -5.54 2.98
CA ASP A 28 29.33 -4.40 3.88
C ASP A 28 27.99 -3.89 4.44
N SER A 29 26.88 -4.56 4.11
CA SER A 29 25.56 -4.27 4.68
C SER A 29 25.50 -4.62 6.17
N SER A 30 25.00 -3.70 7.00
CA SER A 30 24.79 -3.93 8.43
C SER A 30 23.76 -5.04 8.67
N LEU A 31 22.77 -5.22 7.79
CA LEU A 31 21.82 -6.34 7.86
C LEU A 31 22.53 -7.69 7.71
N GLY A 32 23.40 -7.82 6.69
CA GLY A 32 24.16 -9.03 6.43
C GLY A 32 25.20 -9.32 7.53
N ILE A 33 25.97 -8.30 7.93
CA ILE A 33 26.98 -8.43 9.00
C ILE A 33 26.34 -8.90 10.31
N GLN A 34 25.22 -8.27 10.72
CA GLN A 34 24.55 -8.66 11.96
C GLN A 34 23.92 -10.06 11.88
N ALA A 35 23.43 -10.47 10.71
CA ALA A 35 22.97 -11.83 10.49
C ALA A 35 24.10 -12.87 10.63
N TRP A 36 25.29 -12.59 10.08
CA TRP A 36 26.45 -13.45 10.25
C TRP A 36 26.98 -13.47 11.69
N LEU A 37 26.93 -12.34 12.39
CA LEU A 37 27.29 -12.29 13.81
C LEU A 37 26.37 -13.18 14.65
N ALA A 38 25.09 -13.32 14.30
CA ALA A 38 24.21 -14.28 14.95
C ALA A 38 24.71 -15.73 14.78
N SER A 39 25.24 -16.09 13.61
CA SER A 39 25.91 -17.39 13.41
C SER A 39 27.17 -17.55 14.27
N ARG A 40 27.94 -16.48 14.48
CA ARG A 40 29.10 -16.51 15.38
C ARG A 40 28.69 -16.67 16.85
N THR A 41 27.56 -16.07 17.24
CA THR A 41 26.97 -16.32 18.56
C THR A 41 26.60 -17.79 18.73
N LEU A 42 26.07 -18.45 17.70
CA LEU A 42 25.86 -19.91 17.75
C LEU A 42 27.15 -20.69 17.88
N ASP A 43 28.22 -20.31 17.17
CA ASP A 43 29.51 -21.00 17.29
C ASP A 43 29.96 -21.00 18.75
N TYR A 44 29.86 -19.86 19.44
CA TYR A 44 30.14 -19.77 20.88
C TYR A 44 29.20 -20.62 21.73
N LEU A 45 27.88 -20.49 21.52
CA LEU A 45 26.88 -21.19 22.35
C LEU A 45 26.92 -22.71 22.21
N LEU A 46 27.34 -23.21 21.05
CA LEU A 46 27.41 -24.64 20.73
C LEU A 46 28.82 -25.21 20.92
N ASP A 47 29.81 -24.39 21.27
CA ASP A 47 31.16 -24.88 21.50
C ASP A 47 31.22 -25.66 22.83
N THR A 48 31.59 -26.93 22.70
CA THR A 48 31.76 -27.85 23.83
C THR A 48 32.75 -27.35 24.88
N MET A 49 33.68 -26.45 24.53
CA MET A 49 34.67 -25.90 25.46
C MET A 49 34.05 -25.08 26.60
N TYR A 50 32.85 -24.53 26.39
CA TYR A 50 32.16 -23.71 27.39
C TYR A 50 31.17 -24.51 28.24
N GLU A 51 31.02 -25.81 27.98
CA GLU A 51 30.15 -26.74 28.73
C GLU A 51 28.70 -26.24 28.91
N LEU A 52 28.21 -25.45 27.94
CA LEU A 52 26.83 -24.97 27.92
C LEU A 52 25.90 -26.10 27.48
N ASN A 53 24.89 -26.42 28.30
CA ASN A 53 23.89 -27.43 27.96
C ASN A 53 22.82 -26.85 27.01
N ILE A 54 23.19 -26.70 25.73
CA ILE A 54 22.33 -26.16 24.67
C ILE A 54 21.86 -27.30 23.75
N ASP A 55 20.55 -27.35 23.51
CA ASP A 55 19.95 -28.24 22.51
C ASP A 55 20.14 -27.65 21.10
N SER A 56 21.04 -28.23 20.32
CA SER A 56 21.35 -27.78 18.95
C SER A 56 20.21 -28.04 17.94
N ASP A 57 19.25 -28.91 18.28
CA ASP A 57 18.09 -29.20 17.44
C ASP A 57 16.92 -28.22 17.69
N ALA A 58 17.03 -27.36 18.71
CA ALA A 58 15.99 -26.42 19.10
C ALA A 58 16.50 -24.97 19.20
N VAL A 59 17.17 -24.50 18.15
CA VAL A 59 17.67 -23.12 18.05
C VAL A 59 16.68 -22.22 17.29
N GLY A 60 16.12 -21.22 17.97
CA GLY A 60 15.20 -20.24 17.39
C GLY A 60 15.84 -18.85 17.28
N ILE A 61 15.39 -18.06 16.29
CA ILE A 61 15.77 -16.64 16.15
C ILE A 61 14.53 -15.77 15.90
N THR A 62 14.49 -14.60 16.54
CA THR A 62 13.35 -13.67 16.45
C THR A 62 13.81 -12.23 16.44
N GLY A 63 13.01 -11.36 15.85
CA GLY A 63 13.28 -9.94 15.86
C GLY A 63 12.09 -9.11 15.40
N PHE A 64 12.17 -7.82 15.71
CA PHE A 64 11.17 -6.82 15.35
C PHE A 64 11.76 -5.76 14.42
N SER A 65 11.02 -5.35 13.38
CA SER A 65 11.47 -4.33 12.43
C SER A 65 12.77 -4.75 11.74
N ARG A 66 13.81 -3.90 11.78
CA ARG A 66 15.16 -4.23 11.31
C ARG A 66 15.69 -5.57 11.84
N TYR A 67 15.42 -5.91 13.11
CA TYR A 67 15.87 -7.18 13.68
C TYR A 67 15.09 -8.39 13.14
N GLY A 68 13.84 -8.17 12.72
CA GLY A 68 13.06 -9.18 11.99
C GLY A 68 13.68 -9.48 10.62
N LYS A 69 14.15 -8.44 9.90
CA LYS A 69 14.92 -8.61 8.65
C LYS A 69 16.16 -9.46 8.91
N GLN A 70 16.92 -9.13 9.94
CA GLN A 70 18.15 -9.84 10.31
C GLN A 70 17.89 -11.30 10.68
N SER A 71 16.78 -11.60 11.34
CA SER A 71 16.39 -12.98 11.69
C SER A 71 16.16 -13.83 10.44
N ILE A 72 15.50 -13.27 9.42
CA ILE A 72 15.31 -13.92 8.12
C ILE A 72 16.66 -14.13 7.42
N TYR A 73 17.52 -13.10 7.36
CA TYR A 73 18.86 -13.20 6.77
C TYR A 73 19.72 -14.26 7.45
N ALA A 74 19.76 -14.27 8.79
CA ALA A 74 20.57 -15.20 9.57
C ALA A 74 20.14 -16.65 9.30
N ALA A 75 18.84 -16.92 9.32
CA ALA A 75 18.33 -18.24 9.02
C ALA A 75 18.56 -18.64 7.56
N ALA A 76 18.43 -17.71 6.61
CA ALA A 76 18.72 -17.99 5.20
C ALA A 76 20.21 -18.35 4.95
N TYR A 77 21.14 -17.85 5.77
CA TYR A 77 22.57 -18.13 5.66
C TYR A 77 23.04 -19.33 6.49
N ASP A 78 22.29 -19.72 7.52
CA ASP A 78 22.71 -20.72 8.49
C ASP A 78 21.58 -21.67 8.88
N ASP A 79 21.72 -22.93 8.49
CA ASP A 79 20.74 -24.00 8.70
C ASP A 79 20.61 -24.46 10.16
N ARG A 80 21.46 -23.96 11.06
CA ARG A 80 21.37 -24.25 12.49
C ARG A 80 20.17 -23.57 13.16
N PHE A 81 19.72 -22.42 12.64
CA PHE A 81 18.47 -21.80 13.09
C PHE A 81 17.26 -22.61 12.62
N LYS A 82 16.61 -23.35 13.50
CA LYS A 82 15.51 -24.28 13.16
C LYS A 82 14.14 -23.62 13.10
N CYS A 83 13.96 -22.47 13.75
CA CYS A 83 12.72 -21.71 13.74
C CYS A 83 12.98 -20.21 13.72
N VAL A 84 12.19 -19.48 12.93
CA VAL A 84 12.30 -18.03 12.76
C VAL A 84 10.96 -17.37 13.06
N VAL A 85 10.96 -16.32 13.87
CA VAL A 85 9.80 -15.42 14.02
C VAL A 85 10.20 -14.01 13.61
N ALA A 86 9.74 -13.58 12.43
CA ALA A 86 10.04 -12.27 11.87
C ALA A 86 8.86 -11.33 12.07
N ARG A 87 8.95 -10.44 13.07
CA ARG A 87 7.88 -9.49 13.40
C ARG A 87 8.08 -8.17 12.67
N SER A 88 7.08 -7.74 11.91
CA SER A 88 7.07 -6.44 11.22
C SER A 88 8.38 -6.17 10.45
N SER A 89 8.87 -7.17 9.73
CA SER A 89 10.22 -7.10 9.16
C SER A 89 10.27 -6.24 7.89
N GLY A 90 9.16 -6.07 7.18
CA GLY A 90 9.03 -5.12 6.08
C GLY A 90 9.96 -5.39 4.91
N THR A 91 10.17 -4.38 4.09
CA THR A 91 11.01 -4.46 2.89
C THR A 91 12.50 -4.39 3.23
N PRO A 92 13.41 -5.19 2.64
CA PRO A 92 13.20 -6.16 1.56
C PRO A 92 13.00 -7.61 2.04
N ALA A 93 12.61 -7.85 3.30
CA ALA A 93 12.54 -9.19 3.87
C ALA A 93 11.13 -9.80 3.71
N ALA A 94 10.24 -9.68 4.71
CA ALA A 94 8.89 -10.24 4.58
C ALA A 94 8.03 -9.55 3.51
N CYS A 95 8.41 -8.34 3.09
CA CYS A 95 7.75 -7.61 2.01
C CYS A 95 8.71 -7.41 0.83
N SER A 96 8.26 -7.69 -0.39
CA SER A 96 9.03 -7.45 -1.62
C SER A 96 8.82 -6.02 -2.15
N TYR A 97 9.88 -5.43 -2.71
CA TYR A 97 9.79 -4.12 -3.38
C TYR A 97 8.89 -4.14 -4.62
N ARG A 98 8.45 -5.30 -5.11
CA ARG A 98 7.45 -5.38 -6.19
C ARG A 98 6.06 -4.87 -5.75
N PHE A 99 5.74 -5.00 -4.47
CA PHE A 99 4.44 -4.64 -3.89
C PHE A 99 4.57 -3.59 -2.79
N SER A 100 5.76 -2.99 -2.64
CA SER A 100 6.05 -1.89 -1.73
C SER A 100 6.94 -0.85 -2.42
N GLY A 101 7.22 0.25 -1.74
CA GLY A 101 7.92 1.41 -2.28
C GLY A 101 7.01 2.63 -2.35
N ARG A 102 7.44 3.64 -3.10
CA ARG A 102 6.81 4.97 -3.06
C ARG A 102 5.37 5.00 -3.55
N GLN A 103 5.01 4.17 -4.53
CA GLN A 103 3.63 3.99 -5.01
C GLN A 103 2.67 3.40 -3.96
N THR A 104 3.18 3.02 -2.79
CA THR A 104 2.42 2.54 -1.64
C THR A 104 2.69 3.39 -0.38
N PHE A 105 3.53 4.44 -0.47
CA PHE A 105 4.10 5.19 0.66
C PHE A 105 4.89 4.34 1.66
N MET A 106 5.54 3.29 1.18
CA MET A 106 6.35 2.37 1.99
C MET A 106 7.84 2.52 1.68
N GLU A 107 8.69 1.93 2.52
CA GLU A 107 10.15 1.94 2.37
C GLU A 107 10.58 1.49 0.95
N SER A 108 11.34 2.34 0.25
CA SER A 108 12.05 2.04 -1.00
C SER A 108 13.56 1.85 -0.73
N VAL A 109 14.33 1.46 -1.74
CA VAL A 109 15.79 1.52 -1.69
C VAL A 109 16.33 2.96 -1.73
N SER A 110 15.51 4.00 -1.56
CA SER A 110 15.98 5.39 -1.45
C SER A 110 16.82 5.62 -0.19
N LEU A 111 17.68 6.65 -0.18
CA LEU A 111 18.44 7.02 1.03
C LEU A 111 17.55 7.64 2.10
N GLU A 112 16.41 8.21 1.69
CA GLU A 112 15.42 8.82 2.56
C GLU A 112 14.67 7.77 3.39
N ASP A 113 14.45 6.57 2.83
CA ASP A 113 13.71 5.51 3.54
C ASP A 113 14.63 4.46 4.14
N CYS A 114 15.70 4.11 3.43
CA CYS A 114 16.58 3.02 3.79
C CYS A 114 17.95 3.58 4.15
N PRO A 115 18.37 3.52 5.43
CA PRO A 115 19.66 4.03 5.86
C PRO A 115 20.81 3.43 5.04
N LYS A 116 21.78 4.26 4.65
CA LYS A 116 22.95 3.83 3.87
C LYS A 116 23.58 2.51 4.36
N PRO A 117 23.80 2.30 5.67
CA PRO A 117 24.46 1.08 6.13
C PRO A 117 23.64 -0.20 5.97
N TRP A 118 22.31 -0.15 5.77
CA TRP A 118 21.48 -1.36 5.87
C TRP A 118 21.65 -2.33 4.72
N VAL A 119 21.87 -1.81 3.51
CA VAL A 119 22.01 -2.60 2.29
C VAL A 119 23.27 -2.16 1.55
N ILE A 120 23.83 -3.04 0.73
CA ILE A 120 24.99 -2.73 -0.10
C ILE A 120 24.71 -1.55 -1.03
N ASP A 121 25.71 -0.71 -1.31
CA ASP A 121 25.55 0.49 -2.16
C ASP A 121 24.98 0.15 -3.56
N GLY A 122 25.31 -1.05 -4.07
CA GLY A 122 24.80 -1.58 -5.34
C GLY A 122 23.28 -1.62 -5.45
N ALA A 123 22.56 -1.83 -4.33
CA ALA A 123 21.09 -1.89 -4.32
C ALA A 123 20.44 -0.56 -4.73
N ARG A 124 21.15 0.57 -4.55
CA ARG A 124 20.63 1.92 -4.86
C ARG A 124 20.51 2.19 -6.37
N HIS A 125 21.23 1.46 -7.21
CA HIS A 125 21.07 1.55 -8.68
C HIS A 125 19.68 1.15 -9.15
N PHE A 126 18.91 0.46 -8.30
CA PHE A 126 17.56 0.03 -8.58
C PHE A 126 16.49 0.99 -8.04
N TYR A 127 16.85 2.19 -7.56
CA TYR A 127 15.84 3.14 -7.07
C TYR A 127 14.84 3.51 -8.18
N GLY A 128 13.54 3.30 -7.92
CA GLY A 128 12.46 3.45 -8.90
C GLY A 128 12.31 2.28 -9.87
N ARG A 129 13.23 1.30 -9.85
CA ARG A 129 13.21 0.08 -10.65
C ARG A 129 13.47 -1.17 -9.81
N GLU A 130 13.11 -1.16 -8.53
CA GLU A 130 13.43 -2.23 -7.57
C GLU A 130 12.91 -3.61 -7.99
N HIS A 131 11.86 -3.69 -8.82
CA HIS A 131 11.39 -4.91 -9.46
C HIS A 131 12.43 -5.64 -10.36
N GLU A 132 13.52 -4.97 -10.73
CA GLU A 132 14.68 -5.52 -11.47
C GLU A 132 15.75 -6.13 -10.53
N LEU A 133 15.55 -6.07 -9.21
CA LEU A 133 16.48 -6.70 -8.27
C LEU A 133 16.58 -8.22 -8.54
N PRO A 134 17.81 -8.79 -8.50
CA PRO A 134 18.02 -10.21 -8.83
C PRO A 134 17.46 -11.16 -7.78
N ILE A 135 17.40 -10.72 -6.51
CA ILE A 135 16.89 -11.48 -5.37
C ILE A 135 15.97 -10.55 -4.56
N GLU A 136 14.80 -11.06 -4.21
CA GLU A 136 13.76 -10.36 -3.46
C GLU A 136 13.40 -11.14 -2.19
N GLY A 137 12.65 -10.49 -1.29
CA GLY A 137 12.32 -11.02 0.04
C GLY A 137 11.65 -12.40 0.06
N ASN A 138 10.78 -12.68 -0.91
CA ASN A 138 10.18 -14.01 -1.09
C ASN A 138 11.22 -15.11 -1.36
N SER A 139 12.25 -14.81 -2.14
CA SER A 139 13.33 -15.76 -2.46
C SER A 139 14.26 -15.95 -1.27
N LEU A 140 14.53 -14.87 -0.53
CA LEU A 140 15.27 -14.95 0.73
C LEU A 140 14.54 -15.83 1.76
N MET A 141 13.22 -15.65 1.92
CA MET A 141 12.42 -16.52 2.80
C MET A 141 12.47 -17.98 2.32
N ALA A 142 12.38 -18.24 1.02
CA ALA A 142 12.42 -19.59 0.46
C ALA A 142 13.70 -20.38 0.84
N CYS A 143 14.84 -19.71 1.08
CA CYS A 143 16.07 -20.36 1.56
C CYS A 143 15.95 -20.98 2.96
N ILE A 144 14.91 -20.64 3.73
CA ILE A 144 14.68 -21.20 5.07
C ILE A 144 13.97 -22.56 4.98
N ALA A 145 13.28 -22.86 3.88
CA ALA A 145 12.59 -24.13 3.71
C ALA A 145 13.54 -25.33 3.86
N PRO A 146 13.15 -26.42 4.54
CA PRO A 146 11.82 -26.69 5.10
C PRO A 146 11.62 -26.24 6.56
N ARG A 147 12.53 -25.43 7.13
CA ARG A 147 12.53 -25.03 8.55
C ARG A 147 11.35 -24.11 8.88
N HIS A 148 11.11 -23.89 10.17
CA HIS A 148 9.96 -23.11 10.62
C HIS A 148 10.15 -21.60 10.42
N LEU A 149 9.14 -20.92 9.86
CA LEU A 149 9.12 -19.48 9.67
C LEU A 149 7.72 -18.93 9.92
N MET A 150 7.58 -18.04 10.91
CA MET A 150 6.41 -17.20 11.07
C MET A 150 6.72 -15.75 10.69
N VAL A 151 5.98 -15.25 9.71
CA VAL A 151 5.90 -13.81 9.40
C VAL A 151 4.78 -13.21 10.25
N HIS A 152 5.12 -12.35 11.21
CA HIS A 152 4.15 -11.76 12.13
C HIS A 152 3.97 -10.26 11.84
N THR A 153 2.88 -9.91 11.15
CA THR A 153 2.62 -8.56 10.63
C THR A 153 1.38 -7.91 11.25
N ALA A 154 1.33 -6.58 11.30
CA ALA A 154 0.19 -5.82 11.83
C ALA A 154 -0.67 -5.25 10.71
N TYR A 155 -1.98 -5.10 10.95
CA TYR A 155 -2.90 -4.51 9.97
C TYR A 155 -2.49 -3.10 9.53
N ASN A 156 -2.08 -2.25 10.48
CA ASN A 156 -1.76 -0.84 10.22
C ASN A 156 -0.27 -0.57 10.42
N ASP A 157 0.60 -1.48 9.96
CA ASP A 157 2.04 -1.31 10.00
C ASP A 157 2.57 -0.60 8.73
N GLY A 158 3.27 0.53 8.93
CA GLY A 158 3.80 1.34 7.83
C GLY A 158 5.07 0.76 7.22
N SER A 159 5.71 -0.20 7.90
CA SER A 159 6.84 -0.96 7.37
C SER A 159 6.41 -2.20 6.58
N ASP A 160 5.22 -2.74 6.90
CA ASP A 160 4.75 -4.05 6.47
C ASP A 160 3.35 -3.94 5.86
N PRO A 161 3.22 -3.42 4.64
CA PRO A 161 1.91 -3.38 3.99
C PRO A 161 1.40 -4.82 3.83
N THR A 162 0.24 -5.11 4.41
CA THR A 162 -0.33 -6.46 4.48
C THR A 162 -0.42 -7.12 3.11
N PHE A 163 -0.79 -6.36 2.08
CA PHE A 163 -0.80 -6.83 0.70
C PHE A 163 0.57 -7.36 0.24
N GLY A 164 1.63 -6.55 0.36
CA GLY A 164 2.96 -6.96 -0.09
C GLY A 164 3.54 -8.12 0.73
N VAL A 165 3.24 -8.17 2.02
CA VAL A 165 3.62 -9.28 2.91
C VAL A 165 2.92 -10.58 2.50
N GLU A 166 1.60 -10.55 2.32
CA GLU A 166 0.83 -11.74 1.92
C GLU A 166 1.30 -12.30 0.57
N ARG A 167 1.55 -11.42 -0.41
CA ARG A 167 2.05 -11.83 -1.74
C ARG A 167 3.44 -12.46 -1.65
N SER A 168 4.31 -11.91 -0.81
CA SER A 168 5.65 -12.44 -0.59
C SER A 168 5.60 -13.80 0.13
N TYR A 169 4.76 -13.92 1.16
CA TYR A 169 4.50 -15.15 1.89
C TYR A 169 3.95 -16.26 0.98
N LEU A 170 2.88 -16.01 0.22
CA LEU A 170 2.28 -17.00 -0.69
C LEU A 170 3.25 -17.44 -1.79
N ASN A 171 4.12 -16.54 -2.24
CA ASN A 171 5.15 -16.90 -3.21
C ASN A 171 6.26 -17.77 -2.58
N ALA A 172 6.76 -17.40 -1.40
CA ALA A 172 7.78 -18.16 -0.66
C ALA A 172 7.26 -19.54 -0.22
N LYS A 173 5.99 -19.65 0.19
CA LYS A 173 5.32 -20.91 0.60
C LYS A 173 5.44 -22.02 -0.45
N LYS A 174 5.62 -21.69 -1.74
CA LYS A 174 5.87 -22.67 -2.80
C LYS A 174 7.13 -23.51 -2.57
N ALA A 175 8.17 -22.98 -1.92
CA ALA A 175 9.37 -23.74 -1.58
C ALA A 175 9.09 -24.79 -0.49
N TRP A 176 8.28 -24.45 0.52
CA TRP A 176 7.80 -25.42 1.51
C TRP A 176 6.87 -26.45 0.89
N ARG A 177 5.99 -26.05 -0.06
CA ARG A 177 5.17 -27.00 -0.83
C ARG A 177 6.02 -28.02 -1.58
N PHE A 178 7.08 -27.55 -2.23
CA PHE A 178 7.99 -28.43 -2.98
C PHE A 178 8.68 -29.47 -2.08
N GLN A 179 8.86 -29.17 -0.80
CA GLN A 179 9.48 -30.04 0.20
C GLN A 179 8.47 -30.75 1.11
N ASP A 180 7.17 -30.74 0.77
CA ASP A 180 6.07 -31.32 1.57
C ASP A 180 6.01 -30.81 3.03
N SER A 181 6.42 -29.56 3.24
CA SER A 181 6.57 -28.94 4.56
C SER A 181 5.72 -27.67 4.73
N GLU A 182 4.62 -27.49 3.99
CA GLU A 182 3.81 -26.26 4.00
C GLU A 182 3.39 -25.78 5.39
N LYS A 183 3.18 -26.73 6.32
CA LYS A 183 2.83 -26.47 7.71
C LYS A 183 3.95 -25.80 8.54
N ASN A 184 5.14 -25.62 7.97
CA ASN A 184 6.26 -24.99 8.67
C ASN A 184 6.38 -23.49 8.35
N ILE A 185 5.58 -22.94 7.43
CA ILE A 185 5.55 -21.50 7.15
C ILE A 185 4.18 -20.92 7.52
N HIS A 186 4.15 -19.82 8.27
CA HIS A 186 2.92 -19.18 8.72
C HIS A 186 2.95 -17.67 8.49
N LEU A 187 1.79 -17.12 8.16
CA LEU A 187 1.50 -15.69 8.18
C LEU A 187 0.54 -15.41 9.33
N SER A 188 1.00 -14.64 10.31
CA SER A 188 0.20 -14.24 11.47
C SER A 188 -0.07 -12.75 11.40
N TYR A 189 -1.34 -12.39 11.34
CA TYR A 189 -1.79 -11.02 11.47
C TYR A 189 -2.04 -10.62 12.92
N ARG A 190 -1.96 -9.32 13.20
CA ARG A 190 -2.37 -8.74 14.49
C ARG A 190 -2.98 -7.36 14.31
N MET A 191 -3.82 -6.96 15.27
CA MET A 191 -4.30 -5.59 15.40
C MET A 191 -3.14 -4.63 15.75
N GLY A 192 -3.32 -3.37 15.37
CA GLY A 192 -2.44 -2.26 15.72
C GLY A 192 -1.42 -1.90 14.63
N SER A 193 -0.43 -1.10 15.03
CA SER A 193 0.57 -0.52 14.13
C SER A 193 1.95 -1.20 14.27
N HIS A 194 3.01 -0.52 13.81
CA HIS A 194 4.39 -1.02 13.91
C HIS A 194 4.76 -1.40 15.36
N GLY A 195 4.53 -0.48 16.31
CA GLY A 195 4.63 -0.73 17.74
C GLY A 195 3.34 -0.33 18.48
N PRO A 196 3.28 -0.54 19.80
CA PRO A 196 4.29 -1.17 20.65
C PRO A 196 4.38 -2.70 20.48
N VAL A 197 5.34 -3.32 21.18
CA VAL A 197 5.38 -4.78 21.38
C VAL A 197 4.67 -5.07 22.71
N THR A 198 3.64 -5.91 22.71
CA THR A 198 2.90 -6.30 23.92
C THR A 198 3.34 -7.66 24.44
N GLU A 199 3.11 -7.93 25.73
CA GLU A 199 3.41 -9.24 26.34
C GLU A 199 2.66 -10.38 25.64
N GLU A 200 1.41 -10.14 25.22
CA GLU A 200 0.61 -11.11 24.48
C GLU A 200 1.27 -11.48 23.13
N GLN A 201 1.79 -10.49 22.42
CA GLN A 201 2.50 -10.72 21.15
C GLN A 201 3.82 -11.46 21.38
N VAL A 202 4.54 -11.16 22.47
CA VAL A 202 5.74 -11.93 22.85
C VAL A 202 5.37 -13.37 23.15
N LYS A 203 4.30 -13.59 23.93
CA LYS A 203 3.79 -14.93 24.23
C LYS A 203 3.38 -15.70 22.97
N HIS A 204 2.71 -15.04 22.02
CA HIS A 204 2.36 -15.64 20.73
C HIS A 204 3.59 -16.07 19.93
N ASN A 205 4.63 -15.24 19.90
CA ASN A 205 5.90 -15.57 19.26
C ASN A 205 6.60 -16.76 19.94
N LEU A 206 6.61 -16.82 21.27
CA LEU A 206 7.19 -17.92 22.03
C LEU A 206 6.42 -19.24 21.83
N ASN A 207 5.08 -19.17 21.78
CA ASN A 207 4.25 -20.35 21.49
C ASN A 207 4.59 -20.97 20.13
N TYR A 208 5.00 -20.17 19.14
CA TYR A 208 5.41 -20.67 17.83
C TYR A 208 6.75 -21.44 17.91
N PHE A 209 7.69 -20.97 18.74
CA PHE A 209 8.91 -21.75 19.04
C PHE A 209 8.57 -23.07 19.75
N ASP A 210 7.69 -23.04 20.74
CA ASP A 210 7.29 -24.26 21.45
C ASP A 210 6.61 -25.27 20.52
N MET A 211 5.77 -24.79 19.60
CA MET A 211 5.18 -25.63 18.55
C MET A 211 6.25 -26.23 17.64
N ALA A 212 7.16 -25.39 17.11
CA ALA A 212 8.23 -25.82 16.21
C ALA A 212 9.18 -26.83 16.85
N PHE A 213 9.40 -26.75 18.17
CA PHE A 213 10.30 -27.64 18.92
C PHE A 213 9.57 -28.77 19.65
N GLY A 214 8.25 -28.91 19.50
CA GLY A 214 7.47 -29.96 20.16
C GLY A 214 7.43 -29.88 21.69
N ARG A 215 7.59 -28.66 22.26
CA ARG A 215 7.68 -28.43 23.72
C ARG A 215 6.32 -28.21 24.41
N SER A 216 5.24 -28.02 23.65
CA SER A 216 3.92 -27.81 24.21
C SER A 216 2.83 -28.48 23.38
N GLU A 217 1.63 -28.59 23.95
CA GLU A 217 0.42 -28.88 23.18
C GLU A 217 -0.01 -27.71 22.28
N SER A 218 0.80 -26.68 22.05
CA SER A 218 0.50 -25.61 21.09
C SER A 218 0.16 -26.25 19.75
N ARG A 219 -1.13 -26.28 19.42
CA ARG A 219 -1.64 -26.94 18.22
C ARG A 219 -1.46 -26.00 17.03
N GLU A 220 -1.25 -26.58 15.86
CA GLU A 220 -1.25 -25.84 14.58
C GLU A 220 -2.49 -24.93 14.46
N SER A 221 -3.62 -25.29 15.10
CA SER A 221 -4.84 -24.48 15.16
C SER A 221 -4.70 -23.10 15.82
N ILE A 222 -3.62 -22.83 16.57
CA ILE A 222 -3.33 -21.50 17.15
C ILE A 222 -2.77 -20.54 16.09
N PHE A 223 -2.25 -21.07 14.98
CA PHE A 223 -1.65 -20.31 13.89
C PHE A 223 -2.40 -20.53 12.57
N PRO A 224 -3.71 -20.21 12.51
CA PRO A 224 -4.49 -20.41 11.30
C PRO A 224 -3.95 -19.56 10.15
N GLU A 225 -4.05 -20.07 8.93
CA GLU A 225 -3.80 -19.27 7.75
C GLU A 225 -5.05 -18.44 7.44
N GLU A 226 -4.92 -17.13 7.63
CA GLU A 226 -5.92 -16.14 7.26
C GLU A 226 -5.32 -15.24 6.18
N LEU A 227 -5.98 -15.12 5.03
CA LEU A 227 -5.52 -14.29 3.91
C LEU A 227 -6.50 -13.13 3.74
N LEU A 228 -6.02 -11.91 3.94
CA LEU A 228 -6.83 -10.69 3.86
C LEU A 228 -7.09 -10.27 2.41
N HIS A 229 -6.14 -10.60 1.51
CA HIS A 229 -6.11 -10.09 0.13
C HIS A 229 -6.38 -11.19 -0.90
N ALA A 230 -6.66 -12.41 -0.47
CA ALA A 230 -6.95 -13.52 -1.37
C ALA A 230 -8.20 -13.25 -2.22
N PHE A 231 -8.07 -13.54 -3.52
CA PHE A 231 -9.16 -13.42 -4.48
C PHE A 231 -9.12 -14.60 -5.45
N ASP A 232 -10.20 -15.39 -5.49
CA ASP A 232 -10.39 -16.47 -6.46
C ASP A 232 -11.33 -16.01 -7.57
N TRP A 233 -10.74 -15.67 -8.72
CA TRP A 233 -11.49 -15.23 -9.89
C TRP A 233 -12.41 -16.31 -10.47
N LYS A 234 -12.04 -17.58 -10.41
CA LYS A 234 -12.89 -18.67 -10.92
C LYS A 234 -14.12 -18.83 -10.05
N ALA A 235 -13.95 -18.79 -8.73
CA ALA A 235 -15.05 -18.80 -7.78
C ALA A 235 -15.95 -17.57 -7.94
N TRP A 236 -15.37 -16.37 -8.12
CA TRP A 236 -16.12 -15.16 -8.41
C TRP A 236 -16.93 -15.28 -9.71
N LYS A 237 -16.31 -15.75 -10.80
CA LYS A 237 -16.94 -15.91 -12.12
C LYS A 237 -18.12 -16.89 -12.09
N ALA A 238 -18.01 -17.95 -11.30
CA ALA A 238 -19.08 -18.94 -11.14
C ALA A 238 -20.36 -18.37 -10.50
N LYS A 239 -20.26 -17.26 -9.76
CA LYS A 239 -21.39 -16.57 -9.12
C LYS A 239 -22.08 -15.53 -10.03
N GLN A 240 -21.55 -15.29 -11.24
CA GLN A 240 -21.99 -14.17 -12.10
C GLN A 240 -23.22 -14.49 -12.95
N ARG A 241 -24.05 -13.47 -13.17
CA ARG A 241 -25.20 -13.54 -14.08
C ARG A 241 -24.72 -13.44 -15.53
N LYS A 242 -25.57 -13.83 -16.49
CA LYS A 242 -25.25 -13.67 -17.91
C LYS A 242 -24.97 -12.20 -18.29
N SER A 243 -25.71 -11.26 -17.70
CA SER A 243 -25.54 -9.82 -17.89
C SER A 243 -24.24 -9.29 -17.28
N ASP A 244 -23.69 -9.93 -16.25
CA ASP A 244 -22.39 -9.54 -15.67
C ASP A 244 -21.22 -9.95 -16.55
N LEU A 245 -21.43 -10.96 -17.40
CA LEU A 245 -20.40 -11.56 -18.24
C LEU A 245 -20.45 -11.10 -19.70
N ASN A 246 -21.56 -10.49 -20.13
CA ASN A 246 -21.76 -10.04 -21.49
C ASN A 246 -22.32 -8.62 -21.51
N LEU A 247 -21.64 -7.75 -22.25
CA LEU A 247 -22.11 -6.41 -22.54
C LEU A 247 -23.08 -6.44 -23.73
N THR A 248 -24.15 -5.65 -23.68
CA THR A 248 -25.08 -5.48 -24.80
C THR A 248 -24.51 -4.56 -25.88
N ALA A 249 -24.88 -4.79 -27.15
CA ALA A 249 -24.25 -4.17 -28.31
C ALA A 249 -24.53 -2.65 -28.49
N GLN A 250 -25.52 -2.10 -27.79
CA GLN A 250 -25.87 -0.67 -27.84
C GLN A 250 -25.67 -0.05 -26.45
N THR A 251 -24.42 0.27 -26.11
CA THR A 251 -24.06 0.90 -24.84
C THR A 251 -23.15 2.10 -25.07
N THR A 252 -23.51 3.23 -24.45
CA THR A 252 -22.69 4.44 -24.35
C THR A 252 -21.39 4.14 -23.57
N VAL A 253 -20.39 5.03 -23.66
CA VAL A 253 -19.15 4.90 -22.87
C VAL A 253 -19.46 4.83 -21.37
N ARG A 254 -20.36 5.68 -20.88
CA ARG A 254 -20.77 5.68 -19.47
C ARG A 254 -21.35 4.33 -19.05
N GLU A 255 -22.29 3.78 -19.82
CA GLU A 255 -22.89 2.46 -19.52
C GLU A 255 -21.85 1.32 -19.56
N LYS A 256 -20.83 1.41 -20.42
CA LYS A 256 -19.73 0.44 -20.45
C LYS A 256 -18.87 0.50 -19.19
N ILE A 257 -18.59 1.71 -18.71
CA ILE A 257 -17.87 1.94 -17.44
C ILE A 257 -18.69 1.39 -16.28
N GLU A 258 -19.97 1.78 -16.17
CA GLU A 258 -20.88 1.32 -15.12
C GLU A 258 -21.03 -0.21 -15.14
N TRP A 259 -21.16 -0.82 -16.33
CA TRP A 259 -21.14 -2.27 -16.46
C TRP A 259 -19.85 -2.90 -15.93
N MET A 260 -18.68 -2.31 -16.22
CA MET A 260 -17.40 -2.82 -15.75
C MET A 260 -17.25 -2.70 -14.23
N LEU A 261 -17.73 -1.60 -13.66
CA LEU A 261 -17.77 -1.37 -12.21
C LEU A 261 -18.77 -2.29 -11.49
N GLY A 262 -19.77 -2.79 -12.21
CA GLY A 262 -20.78 -3.69 -11.67
C GLY A 262 -21.95 -2.96 -11.02
N GLU A 263 -22.87 -3.74 -10.46
CA GLU A 263 -24.11 -3.22 -9.88
C GLU A 263 -23.90 -2.83 -8.41
N GLU A 264 -24.10 -1.54 -8.11
CA GLU A 264 -24.18 -1.06 -6.74
C GLU A 264 -25.30 -1.80 -5.98
N PRO A 265 -25.04 -2.31 -4.76
CA PRO A 265 -26.05 -2.99 -3.98
C PRO A 265 -27.18 -2.03 -3.57
N THR A 266 -28.41 -2.53 -3.49
CA THR A 266 -29.60 -1.73 -3.11
C THR A 266 -29.50 -1.10 -1.72
N SER A 267 -28.64 -1.64 -0.86
CA SER A 267 -28.33 -1.08 0.45
C SER A 267 -26.89 -1.41 0.82
N ILE A 268 -26.15 -0.42 1.30
CA ILE A 268 -24.85 -0.61 1.93
C ILE A 268 -25.06 -0.65 3.44
N GLU A 269 -24.36 -1.56 4.10
CA GLU A 269 -24.36 -1.64 5.56
C GLU A 269 -23.99 -0.28 6.16
N TYR A 270 -24.81 0.22 7.09
CA TYR A 270 -24.60 1.51 7.75
C TYR A 270 -24.62 2.74 6.81
N ALA A 271 -25.27 2.67 5.65
CA ALA A 271 -25.27 3.75 4.66
C ALA A 271 -25.68 5.13 5.20
N ASP A 272 -26.63 5.18 6.15
CA ASP A 272 -27.13 6.41 6.79
C ASP A 272 -26.65 6.59 8.23
N GLU A 273 -25.67 5.79 8.67
CA GLU A 273 -25.08 5.88 10.00
C GLU A 273 -23.68 6.50 9.93
N TYR A 274 -23.37 7.34 10.91
CA TYR A 274 -22.11 8.06 10.99
C TYR A 274 -21.47 7.88 12.37
N HIS A 275 -20.15 7.70 12.39
CA HIS A 275 -19.40 7.47 13.62
C HIS A 275 -18.01 8.11 13.54
N ILE A 276 -17.70 9.01 14.48
CA ILE A 276 -16.36 9.58 14.59
C ILE A 276 -15.50 8.62 15.41
N LYS A 277 -14.63 7.87 14.72
CA LYS A 277 -13.64 7.00 15.39
C LYS A 277 -12.65 7.83 16.20
N THR A 278 -12.35 7.41 17.43
CA THR A 278 -11.36 8.06 18.30
C THR A 278 -10.49 7.07 19.06
N GLY A 279 -9.29 7.50 19.47
CA GLY A 279 -8.44 6.73 20.37
C GLY A 279 -8.11 5.33 19.84
N GLU A 280 -8.49 4.30 20.61
CA GLU A 280 -8.23 2.89 20.31
C GLU A 280 -9.10 2.32 19.17
N GLU A 281 -10.16 3.03 18.75
CA GLU A 281 -10.96 2.61 17.57
C GLU A 281 -10.21 2.83 16.25
N LEU A 282 -9.18 3.66 16.26
CA LEU A 282 -8.36 3.96 15.10
C LEU A 282 -7.25 2.91 14.95
N GLY A 283 -7.15 2.28 13.78
CA GLY A 283 -6.04 1.40 13.43
C GLY A 283 -4.75 2.19 13.19
N VAL A 284 -4.87 3.36 12.56
CA VAL A 284 -3.81 4.37 12.42
C VAL A 284 -4.02 5.46 13.47
N PRO A 285 -3.10 5.70 14.40
CA PRO A 285 -3.33 6.65 15.49
C PRO A 285 -3.37 8.10 15.01
N ASP A 286 -4.08 8.96 15.75
CA ASP A 286 -4.16 10.41 15.49
C ASP A 286 -2.79 11.08 15.37
N SER A 287 -1.85 10.70 16.23
CA SER A 287 -0.47 11.22 16.21
C SER A 287 0.25 10.96 14.88
N SER A 288 -0.14 9.90 14.15
CA SER A 288 0.41 9.62 12.82
C SER A 288 -0.06 10.66 11.80
N ARG A 289 -1.32 11.07 11.86
CA ARG A 289 -1.93 12.05 10.94
C ARG A 289 -1.41 13.46 11.18
N ASP A 290 -1.07 13.78 12.42
CA ASP A 290 -0.55 15.08 12.85
C ASP A 290 0.98 15.19 12.77
N ARG A 291 1.69 14.08 12.50
CA ARG A 291 3.15 13.96 12.57
C ARG A 291 3.92 15.04 11.81
N TRP A 292 3.40 15.47 10.66
CA TRP A 292 4.06 16.41 9.75
C TRP A 292 3.33 17.75 9.66
N ASN A 293 2.50 18.09 10.65
CA ASN A 293 1.79 19.36 10.67
C ASN A 293 2.79 20.52 10.78
N PRO A 294 2.82 21.46 9.82
CA PRO A 294 3.75 22.59 9.83
C PRO A 294 3.37 23.69 10.83
N GLY A 295 2.29 23.49 11.60
CA GLY A 295 1.70 24.50 12.48
C GLY A 295 0.65 25.34 11.74
N GLY A 296 -0.30 25.89 12.49
CA GLY A 296 -1.37 26.75 11.94
C GLY A 296 -2.44 26.01 11.14
N ILE A 297 -2.31 24.70 10.87
CA ILE A 297 -3.34 23.92 10.21
C ILE A 297 -4.14 23.12 11.23
N LYS A 298 -5.46 23.29 11.19
CA LYS A 298 -6.42 22.53 12.00
C LYS A 298 -6.82 21.25 11.29
N ARG A 299 -6.90 20.14 12.03
CA ARG A 299 -7.47 18.87 11.60
C ARG A 299 -8.82 18.65 12.29
N VAL A 300 -9.85 18.28 11.54
CA VAL A 300 -11.18 17.93 12.07
C VAL A 300 -11.61 16.57 11.51
N PRO A 301 -11.77 15.54 12.37
CA PRO A 301 -12.35 14.26 11.95
C PRO A 301 -13.79 14.42 11.43
N PHE A 302 -14.15 13.64 10.42
CA PHE A 302 -15.51 13.56 9.90
C PHE A 302 -15.90 12.12 9.56
N SER A 303 -17.19 11.86 9.45
CA SER A 303 -17.75 10.58 9.01
C SER A 303 -18.88 10.79 8.02
N PHE A 304 -18.94 9.89 7.04
CA PHE A 304 -19.93 9.85 5.98
C PHE A 304 -20.39 8.40 5.75
N SER A 305 -21.26 8.20 4.77
CA SER A 305 -21.97 6.94 4.47
C SER A 305 -21.18 5.66 4.75
N GLY A 306 -21.81 4.68 5.41
CA GLY A 306 -21.20 3.38 5.71
C GLY A 306 -20.21 3.42 6.87
N ARG A 307 -20.35 4.40 7.79
CA ARG A 307 -19.37 4.69 8.86
C ARG A 307 -17.94 4.88 8.33
N MET A 308 -17.81 5.30 7.08
CA MET A 308 -16.53 5.76 6.54
C MET A 308 -16.10 7.00 7.31
N HIS A 309 -14.81 7.14 7.60
CA HIS A 309 -14.29 8.31 8.31
C HIS A 309 -13.02 8.86 7.66
N GLY A 310 -12.77 10.12 7.95
CA GLY A 310 -11.66 10.85 7.37
C GLY A 310 -11.34 12.10 8.18
N ASN A 311 -10.56 12.98 7.58
CA ASN A 311 -10.08 14.21 8.20
C ASN A 311 -10.19 15.37 7.22
N ILE A 312 -10.59 16.53 7.76
CA ILE A 312 -10.64 17.80 7.04
C ILE A 312 -9.52 18.68 7.60
N PHE A 313 -8.69 19.21 6.71
CA PHE A 313 -7.57 20.09 7.02
C PHE A 313 -7.80 21.48 6.45
N PHE A 314 -7.59 22.50 7.28
CA PHE A 314 -7.73 23.89 6.88
C PHE A 314 -6.98 24.82 7.84
N ASP A 315 -6.60 25.99 7.35
CA ASP A 315 -6.06 27.09 8.15
C ASP A 315 -7.22 27.88 8.79
N PRO A 316 -7.42 27.80 10.12
CA PRO A 316 -8.58 28.39 10.78
C PRO A 316 -8.59 29.92 10.79
N GLU A 317 -7.46 30.59 10.49
CA GLU A 317 -7.37 32.05 10.44
C GLU A 317 -7.90 32.61 9.11
N ARG A 318 -8.20 31.73 8.13
CA ARG A 318 -8.75 32.13 6.83
C ARG A 318 -10.27 32.28 6.88
N THR A 319 -10.74 33.41 6.36
CA THR A 319 -12.17 33.68 6.16
C THR A 319 -12.70 33.17 4.82
N SER A 320 -11.81 32.91 3.86
CA SER A 320 -12.14 32.31 2.56
C SER A 320 -11.07 31.31 2.10
N TYR A 321 -11.48 30.34 1.29
CA TYR A 321 -10.65 29.28 0.74
C TYR A 321 -10.73 29.31 -0.77
N LYS A 322 -9.64 28.92 -1.44
CA LYS A 322 -9.55 28.86 -2.91
C LYS A 322 -10.47 27.79 -3.51
N GLY A 323 -10.68 26.71 -2.77
CA GLY A 323 -11.52 25.59 -3.16
C GLY A 323 -11.42 24.46 -2.15
N THR A 324 -12.13 23.37 -2.43
CA THR A 324 -12.06 22.13 -1.67
C THR A 324 -11.35 21.07 -2.49
N VAL A 325 -10.30 20.47 -1.94
CA VAL A 325 -9.54 19.40 -2.59
C VAL A 325 -9.74 18.10 -1.83
N ILE A 326 -10.18 17.04 -2.51
CA ILE A 326 -10.29 15.70 -1.92
C ILE A 326 -9.05 14.90 -2.33
N TRP A 327 -8.30 14.43 -1.34
CA TRP A 327 -7.10 13.62 -1.50
C TRP A 327 -7.44 12.13 -1.51
N LEU A 328 -7.13 11.45 -2.61
CA LEU A 328 -7.27 10.01 -2.82
C LEU A 328 -5.89 9.34 -2.84
N HIS A 329 -5.63 8.55 -1.82
CA HIS A 329 -4.31 7.99 -1.55
C HIS A 329 -3.93 6.82 -2.46
N PRO A 330 -2.64 6.44 -2.53
CA PRO A 330 -2.18 5.35 -3.38
C PRO A 330 -2.47 3.98 -2.76
N TRP A 331 -1.80 2.91 -3.22
CA TRP A 331 -1.95 1.52 -2.75
C TRP A 331 -1.42 1.29 -1.30
N ASN A 332 -1.69 2.23 -0.41
CA ASN A 332 -1.23 2.27 0.97
C ASN A 332 -2.17 1.47 1.89
N TYR A 333 -2.10 0.14 1.79
CA TYR A 333 -2.98 -0.78 2.52
C TYR A 333 -2.99 -0.57 4.03
N SER A 334 -1.85 -0.22 4.63
CA SER A 334 -1.74 -0.11 6.08
C SER A 334 -2.11 1.26 6.64
N HIS A 335 -1.82 2.35 5.95
CA HIS A 335 -2.03 3.71 6.47
C HIS A 335 -3.06 4.55 5.69
N GLY A 336 -3.63 4.00 4.60
CA GLY A 336 -4.61 4.68 3.78
C GLY A 336 -4.12 6.06 3.33
N SER A 337 -4.83 7.09 3.76
CA SER A 337 -4.56 8.49 3.42
C SER A 337 -3.26 9.05 3.98
N ASN A 338 -2.70 8.42 5.01
CA ASN A 338 -1.54 8.91 5.73
C ASN A 338 -0.20 8.41 5.14
N GLU A 339 0.68 9.33 4.80
CA GLU A 339 2.02 9.02 4.28
C GLU A 339 2.98 8.60 5.41
N GLY A 340 3.51 7.37 5.32
CA GLY A 340 4.36 6.79 6.37
C GLY A 340 5.86 7.04 6.21
N TYR A 341 6.35 7.14 4.97
CA TYR A 341 7.78 7.14 4.61
C TYR A 341 8.17 8.27 3.64
N GLY A 342 9.37 8.80 3.83
CA GLY A 342 10.05 9.78 2.96
C GLY A 342 9.28 11.05 2.62
N VAL A 343 8.49 11.53 3.58
CA VAL A 343 7.90 12.87 3.56
C VAL A 343 9.02 13.92 3.51
N GLN A 344 8.95 14.80 2.52
CA GLN A 344 9.90 15.90 2.34
C GLN A 344 9.28 17.22 2.79
N GLY A 345 9.57 17.63 4.03
CA GLY A 345 9.05 18.84 4.66
C GLY A 345 7.69 18.61 5.33
N THR A 346 6.62 18.51 4.54
CA THR A 346 5.27 18.21 5.03
C THR A 346 4.49 17.38 4.01
N THR A 347 3.42 16.72 4.44
CA THR A 347 2.55 15.90 3.58
C THR A 347 1.71 16.76 2.64
N VAL A 348 1.17 16.14 1.58
CA VAL A 348 0.39 16.85 0.55
C VAL A 348 -0.84 17.57 1.13
N TYR A 349 -1.53 16.97 2.09
CA TYR A 349 -2.75 17.55 2.66
C TYR A 349 -2.45 18.78 3.54
N PHE A 350 -1.33 18.79 4.27
CA PHE A 350 -0.90 20.00 4.97
C PHE A 350 -0.43 21.08 4.00
N ARG A 351 0.29 20.69 2.94
CA ARG A 351 0.77 21.65 1.93
C ARG A 351 -0.35 22.34 1.18
N LEU A 352 -1.37 21.58 0.76
CA LEU A 352 -2.57 22.12 0.14
C LEU A 352 -3.33 23.06 1.10
N ALA A 353 -3.42 22.71 2.39
CA ALA A 353 -4.03 23.57 3.39
C ALA A 353 -3.27 24.89 3.56
N GLN A 354 -1.93 24.85 3.62
CA GLN A 354 -1.08 26.05 3.64
C GLN A 354 -1.24 26.92 2.38
N ALA A 355 -1.44 26.28 1.23
CA ALA A 355 -1.71 26.95 -0.04
C ALA A 355 -3.10 27.62 -0.10
N GLY A 356 -3.94 27.43 0.92
CA GLY A 356 -5.24 28.10 1.06
C GLY A 356 -6.44 27.26 0.59
N PHE A 357 -6.28 25.94 0.47
CA PHE A 357 -7.37 25.02 0.17
C PHE A 357 -7.96 24.42 1.44
N LYS A 358 -9.26 24.10 1.42
CA LYS A 358 -9.84 23.14 2.36
C LYS A 358 -9.55 21.75 1.84
N VAL A 359 -8.91 20.89 2.62
CA VAL A 359 -8.50 19.55 2.16
C VAL A 359 -9.30 18.49 2.88
N VAL A 360 -9.87 17.57 2.13
CA VAL A 360 -10.63 16.43 2.66
C VAL A 360 -9.86 15.17 2.31
N MET A 361 -9.59 14.32 3.28
CA MET A 361 -9.03 12.99 3.03
C MET A 361 -9.77 11.95 3.84
N TYR A 362 -9.85 10.74 3.31
CA TYR A 362 -10.40 9.59 4.02
C TYR A 362 -9.62 8.35 3.64
N ASP A 363 -9.67 7.33 4.47
CA ASP A 363 -9.09 6.03 4.12
C ASP A 363 -10.10 5.32 3.21
N GLN A 364 -9.71 5.07 1.96
CA GLN A 364 -10.58 4.40 0.98
C GLN A 364 -10.88 2.98 1.46
N PHE A 365 -12.06 2.45 1.12
CA PHE A 365 -12.50 1.12 1.54
C PHE A 365 -11.47 0.03 1.23
N GLY A 366 -11.09 -0.78 2.24
CA GLY A 366 -10.03 -1.77 2.13
C GLY A 366 -8.61 -1.26 2.40
N PHE A 367 -8.47 -0.05 2.94
CA PHE A 367 -7.18 0.54 3.29
C PHE A 367 -7.25 1.22 4.67
N GLY A 368 -6.10 1.38 5.33
CA GLY A 368 -6.00 2.14 6.58
C GLY A 368 -6.94 1.59 7.64
N ASP A 369 -7.76 2.48 8.23
CA ASP A 369 -8.74 2.10 9.24
C ASP A 369 -9.94 1.29 8.72
N HIS A 370 -10.03 1.07 7.40
CA HIS A 370 -11.04 0.27 6.71
C HIS A 370 -10.45 -0.98 6.03
N LEU A 371 -9.20 -1.36 6.37
CA LEU A 371 -8.50 -2.49 5.76
C LEU A 371 -9.32 -3.78 5.84
N THR A 372 -9.79 -4.13 7.04
CA THR A 372 -10.51 -5.39 7.30
C THR A 372 -11.94 -5.38 6.77
N ASP A 373 -12.52 -4.20 6.52
CA ASP A 373 -13.89 -4.07 6.02
C ASP A 373 -14.05 -4.68 4.62
N ALA A 374 -12.96 -4.74 3.85
CA ALA A 374 -12.92 -5.34 2.52
C ALA A 374 -12.75 -6.87 2.49
N VAL A 375 -12.52 -7.51 3.65
CA VAL A 375 -12.43 -8.97 3.73
C VAL A 375 -13.79 -9.59 3.42
N GLY A 376 -13.81 -10.57 2.51
CA GLY A 376 -15.06 -11.20 2.05
C GLY A 376 -15.95 -10.30 1.19
N PHE A 377 -15.43 -9.19 0.64
CA PHE A 377 -16.22 -8.24 -0.17
C PHE A 377 -17.03 -8.93 -1.27
N TYR A 378 -16.44 -9.87 -2.03
CA TYR A 378 -17.12 -10.56 -3.12
C TYR A 378 -18.06 -11.68 -2.70
N ASP A 379 -18.03 -12.08 -1.42
CA ASP A 379 -19.06 -12.96 -0.87
C ASP A 379 -20.33 -12.16 -0.53
N LYS A 380 -20.15 -10.91 -0.05
CA LYS A 380 -21.24 -9.98 0.27
C LYS A 380 -21.82 -9.29 -0.98
N HIS A 381 -20.96 -8.88 -1.91
CA HIS A 381 -21.30 -8.07 -3.08
C HIS A 381 -20.73 -8.70 -4.37
N PRO A 382 -21.21 -9.89 -4.79
CA PRO A 382 -20.61 -10.63 -5.90
C PRO A 382 -20.70 -9.93 -7.26
N HIS A 383 -21.66 -9.02 -7.44
CA HIS A 383 -21.94 -8.33 -8.71
C HIS A 383 -21.38 -6.91 -8.79
N TRP A 384 -20.72 -6.44 -7.74
CA TRP A 384 -20.09 -5.13 -7.67
C TRP A 384 -18.57 -5.24 -7.63
N SER A 385 -17.85 -4.20 -8.02
CA SER A 385 -16.38 -4.17 -7.97
C SER A 385 -15.88 -3.30 -6.82
N LYS A 386 -14.66 -3.57 -6.34
CA LYS A 386 -14.03 -2.70 -5.33
C LYS A 386 -13.73 -1.31 -5.89
N LEU A 387 -13.43 -1.18 -7.19
CA LEU A 387 -13.34 0.14 -7.85
C LEU A 387 -14.69 0.85 -7.85
N GLY A 388 -15.78 0.14 -8.13
CA GLY A 388 -17.14 0.67 -8.03
C GLY A 388 -17.46 1.17 -6.63
N ARG A 389 -17.04 0.43 -5.60
CA ARG A 389 -17.13 0.88 -4.20
C ARG A 389 -16.33 2.15 -3.94
N ALA A 390 -15.09 2.22 -4.42
CA ALA A 390 -14.26 3.42 -4.24
C ALA A 390 -14.85 4.66 -4.92
N VAL A 391 -15.39 4.51 -6.14
CA VAL A 391 -16.09 5.59 -6.86
C VAL A 391 -17.35 6.03 -6.11
N TYR A 392 -18.12 5.08 -5.59
CA TYR A 392 -19.28 5.36 -4.74
C TYR A 392 -18.89 6.17 -3.49
N ASP A 393 -17.81 5.77 -2.79
CA ASP A 393 -17.36 6.48 -1.59
C ASP A 393 -16.98 7.94 -1.90
N VAL A 394 -16.35 8.21 -3.06
CA VAL A 394 -16.10 9.60 -3.51
C VAL A 394 -17.42 10.36 -3.66
N SER A 395 -18.41 9.79 -4.36
CA SER A 395 -19.73 10.42 -4.49
C SER A 395 -20.37 10.71 -3.13
N LYS A 396 -20.16 9.85 -2.12
CA LYS A 396 -20.68 10.07 -0.76
C LYS A 396 -19.93 11.14 0.03
N VAL A 397 -18.64 11.35 -0.25
CA VAL A 397 -17.92 12.52 0.26
C VAL A 397 -18.54 13.81 -0.31
N PHE A 398 -18.95 13.83 -1.57
CA PHE A 398 -19.67 14.97 -2.14
C PHE A 398 -21.06 15.15 -1.52
N ASP A 399 -21.81 14.07 -1.26
CA ASP A 399 -23.08 14.15 -0.51
C ASP A 399 -22.87 14.79 0.89
N PHE A 400 -21.77 14.49 1.57
CA PHE A 400 -21.41 15.16 2.82
C PHE A 400 -21.10 16.65 2.60
N LEU A 401 -20.24 16.96 1.64
CA LEU A 401 -19.72 18.33 1.43
C LEU A 401 -20.76 19.30 0.86
N VAL A 402 -21.72 18.80 0.08
CA VAL A 402 -22.74 19.58 -0.63
C VAL A 402 -24.09 19.52 0.09
N ASP A 403 -24.53 18.32 0.47
CA ASP A 403 -25.87 18.09 1.02
C ASP A 403 -25.88 17.95 2.54
N GLY A 404 -24.70 17.92 3.19
CA GLY A 404 -24.59 17.74 4.63
C GLY A 404 -24.88 16.31 5.12
N LYS A 405 -24.81 15.30 4.25
CA LYS A 405 -25.03 13.88 4.63
C LYS A 405 -23.81 13.26 5.34
N GLY A 406 -23.65 13.63 6.61
CA GLY A 406 -22.60 13.10 7.48
C GLY A 406 -22.45 13.95 8.74
N ILE A 407 -21.39 13.70 9.51
CA ILE A 407 -21.07 14.47 10.71
C ILE A 407 -19.59 14.84 10.74
N SER A 408 -19.26 15.99 11.33
CA SER A 408 -17.89 16.37 11.67
C SER A 408 -17.76 16.57 13.17
N ALA A 409 -16.59 16.22 13.73
CA ALA A 409 -16.34 16.33 15.16
C ALA A 409 -16.43 17.79 15.67
N GLN A 410 -16.19 18.75 14.77
CA GLN A 410 -16.27 20.18 15.02
C GLN A 410 -16.78 20.90 13.76
N PRO A 411 -17.27 22.15 13.87
CA PRO A 411 -17.60 22.97 12.70
C PRO A 411 -16.40 23.10 11.75
N VAL A 412 -16.67 23.02 10.45
CA VAL A 412 -15.70 23.19 9.37
C VAL A 412 -16.14 24.30 8.41
N PRO A 413 -15.22 24.96 7.70
CA PRO A 413 -15.57 25.98 6.72
C PRO A 413 -16.53 25.43 5.64
N PRO A 414 -17.46 26.27 5.13
CA PRO A 414 -18.39 25.87 4.08
C PRO A 414 -17.65 25.43 2.81
N THR A 415 -18.30 24.61 1.98
CA THR A 415 -17.77 24.16 0.70
C THR A 415 -18.23 25.12 -0.39
N ASP A 416 -17.31 25.65 -1.18
CA ASP A 416 -17.63 26.27 -2.45
C ASP A 416 -17.87 25.17 -3.49
N THR A 417 -19.14 25.00 -3.90
CA THR A 417 -19.56 23.96 -4.83
C THR A 417 -19.12 24.21 -6.27
N GLY A 418 -18.65 25.43 -6.59
CA GLY A 418 -18.04 25.72 -7.89
C GLY A 418 -16.58 25.26 -8.00
N ASN A 419 -15.91 25.05 -6.86
CA ASN A 419 -14.46 24.80 -6.78
C ASN A 419 -14.15 23.54 -5.98
N MET A 420 -14.58 22.37 -6.47
CA MET A 420 -14.36 21.07 -5.86
C MET A 420 -13.49 20.18 -6.74
N TYR A 421 -12.27 19.90 -6.27
CA TYR A 421 -11.26 19.18 -7.04
C TYR A 421 -10.94 17.83 -6.41
N LEU A 422 -10.68 16.83 -7.24
CA LEU A 422 -10.03 15.59 -6.83
C LEU A 422 -8.53 15.65 -7.10
N PHE A 423 -7.75 15.09 -6.20
CA PHE A 423 -6.37 14.76 -6.46
C PHE A 423 -6.10 13.33 -6.02
N GLY A 424 -5.44 12.54 -6.85
CA GLY A 424 -5.06 11.19 -6.51
C GLY A 424 -3.70 10.75 -7.07
N PHE A 425 -3.05 9.83 -6.34
CA PHE A 425 -1.78 9.21 -6.72
C PHE A 425 -1.93 7.70 -6.85
N ALA A 426 -1.34 7.09 -7.89
CA ALA A 426 -1.44 5.67 -8.19
C ALA A 426 -2.90 5.18 -8.17
N TYR A 427 -3.27 4.29 -7.24
CA TYR A 427 -4.64 3.85 -7.00
C TYR A 427 -5.64 5.01 -6.95
N GLY A 428 -5.39 6.01 -6.12
CA GLY A 428 -6.30 7.15 -5.97
C GLY A 428 -6.37 8.01 -7.23
N GLY A 429 -5.32 8.02 -8.07
CA GLY A 429 -5.34 8.69 -9.38
C GLY A 429 -6.34 8.02 -10.32
N MET A 430 -6.33 6.68 -10.37
CA MET A 430 -7.36 5.91 -11.08
C MET A 430 -8.76 6.17 -10.53
N VAL A 431 -8.96 6.06 -9.21
CA VAL A 431 -10.27 6.30 -8.58
C VAL A 431 -10.78 7.71 -8.91
N GLY A 432 -9.91 8.72 -8.83
CA GLY A 432 -10.24 10.10 -9.16
C GLY A 432 -10.74 10.26 -10.60
N LEU A 433 -10.07 9.63 -11.57
CA LEU A 433 -10.49 9.70 -12.97
C LEU A 433 -11.88 9.08 -13.20
N TYR A 434 -12.14 7.90 -12.63
CA TYR A 434 -13.45 7.26 -12.74
C TYR A 434 -14.54 8.07 -12.03
N ALA A 435 -14.27 8.58 -10.83
CA ALA A 435 -15.22 9.40 -10.09
C ALA A 435 -15.56 10.69 -10.83
N THR A 436 -14.57 11.40 -11.37
CA THR A 436 -14.83 12.62 -12.15
C THR A 436 -15.59 12.33 -13.43
N ALA A 437 -15.27 11.25 -14.16
CA ALA A 437 -16.03 10.88 -15.36
C ALA A 437 -17.51 10.57 -15.07
N LEU A 438 -17.83 10.11 -13.87
CA LEU A 438 -19.18 9.65 -13.51
C LEU A 438 -19.99 10.66 -12.69
N ASP A 439 -19.36 11.57 -11.95
CA ASP A 439 -20.00 12.60 -11.12
C ASP A 439 -19.70 14.00 -11.66
N GLU A 440 -20.75 14.71 -12.09
CA GLU A 440 -20.65 16.05 -12.70
C GLU A 440 -20.42 17.16 -11.67
N ARG A 441 -20.59 16.90 -10.37
CA ARG A 441 -20.33 17.87 -9.29
C ARG A 441 -18.84 18.18 -9.13
N ILE A 442 -17.96 17.36 -9.70
CA ILE A 442 -16.51 17.48 -9.58
C ILE A 442 -16.00 18.47 -10.63
N THR A 443 -15.39 19.58 -10.18
CA THR A 443 -14.87 20.67 -11.03
C THR A 443 -13.64 20.26 -11.83
N GLY A 444 -12.79 19.40 -11.28
CA GLY A 444 -11.58 18.92 -11.95
C GLY A 444 -10.83 17.86 -11.18
N VAL A 445 -9.85 17.22 -11.84
CA VAL A 445 -9.06 16.13 -11.26
C VAL A 445 -7.60 16.18 -11.66
N ALA A 446 -6.72 15.93 -10.71
CA ALA A 446 -5.31 15.64 -10.95
C ALA A 446 -5.00 14.17 -10.65
N SER A 447 -4.53 13.42 -11.64
CA SER A 447 -4.14 12.02 -11.54
C SER A 447 -2.64 11.86 -11.75
N PHE A 448 -1.94 11.46 -10.69
CA PHE A 448 -0.49 11.21 -10.70
C PHE A 448 -0.23 9.71 -10.77
N SER A 449 0.52 9.26 -11.79
CA SER A 449 0.85 7.83 -12.03
C SER A 449 -0.37 6.91 -11.94
N GLY A 450 -1.53 7.38 -12.40
CA GLY A 450 -2.81 6.74 -12.06
C GLY A 450 -3.18 5.54 -12.92
N PHE A 451 -2.65 5.40 -14.13
CA PHE A 451 -3.12 4.36 -15.05
C PHE A 451 -2.12 4.01 -16.17
N THR A 452 -2.33 2.83 -16.75
CA THR A 452 -1.93 2.49 -18.13
C THR A 452 -3.20 2.15 -18.91
N PRO A 453 -3.31 2.53 -20.21
CA PRO A 453 -4.46 2.14 -21.03
C PRO A 453 -4.65 0.62 -21.05
N MET A 454 -5.86 0.17 -20.75
CA MET A 454 -6.15 -1.23 -20.49
C MET A 454 -6.00 -2.10 -21.74
N ARG A 455 -6.31 -1.56 -22.93
CA ARG A 455 -6.23 -2.31 -24.19
C ARG A 455 -4.80 -2.66 -24.61
N THR A 456 -3.81 -1.93 -24.09
CA THR A 456 -2.39 -2.14 -24.40
C THR A 456 -1.59 -2.73 -23.24
N ASP A 457 -2.18 -2.80 -22.04
CA ASP A 457 -1.53 -3.28 -20.82
C ASP A 457 -1.58 -4.81 -20.69
N THR A 458 -0.66 -5.48 -21.38
CA THR A 458 -0.55 -6.95 -21.40
C THR A 458 0.44 -7.48 -20.36
N ASP A 459 0.42 -8.78 -20.08
CA ASP A 459 1.36 -9.48 -19.17
C ASP A 459 2.85 -9.29 -19.52
N ALA A 460 3.16 -8.88 -20.75
CA ALA A 460 4.53 -8.59 -21.18
C ALA A 460 5.08 -7.26 -20.63
N LYS A 461 4.22 -6.38 -20.12
CA LYS A 461 4.58 -5.08 -19.56
C LYS A 461 5.03 -5.22 -18.11
N SER A 462 5.92 -4.33 -17.65
CA SER A 462 6.42 -4.31 -16.26
C SER A 462 5.35 -4.01 -15.21
N THR A 463 4.25 -3.39 -15.64
CA THR A 463 3.03 -3.09 -14.88
C THR A 463 2.37 -4.35 -14.29
N GLY A 464 2.59 -5.51 -14.92
CA GLY A 464 1.83 -6.74 -14.67
C GLY A 464 0.57 -6.88 -15.52
N GLY A 465 0.35 -5.99 -16.50
CA GLY A 465 -0.83 -5.97 -17.34
C GLY A 465 -2.12 -5.73 -16.56
N ILE A 466 -3.27 -5.97 -17.19
CA ILE A 466 -4.58 -5.86 -16.52
C ILE A 466 -4.77 -6.86 -15.36
N ARG A 467 -3.90 -7.87 -15.20
CA ARG A 467 -3.93 -8.82 -14.07
C ARG A 467 -3.74 -8.14 -12.73
N GLN A 468 -3.04 -7.00 -12.69
CA GLN A 468 -2.95 -6.21 -11.46
C GLN A 468 -4.35 -5.85 -10.93
N TYR A 469 -5.28 -5.50 -11.83
CA TYR A 469 -6.61 -5.05 -11.46
C TYR A 469 -7.59 -6.18 -11.18
N TRP A 470 -7.56 -7.30 -11.92
CA TRP A 470 -8.54 -8.37 -11.70
C TRP A 470 -8.03 -9.52 -10.82
N GLU A 471 -6.75 -9.86 -10.89
CA GLU A 471 -6.19 -11.03 -10.20
C GLU A 471 -5.47 -10.63 -8.92
N TRP A 472 -4.64 -9.59 -8.98
CA TRP A 472 -3.75 -9.26 -7.87
C TRP A 472 -4.48 -8.53 -6.76
N HIS A 473 -5.16 -7.44 -7.11
CA HIS A 473 -5.92 -6.63 -6.14
C HIS A 473 -7.38 -7.06 -6.03
N GLY A 474 -7.87 -7.88 -6.97
CA GLY A 474 -9.30 -8.19 -7.09
C GLY A 474 -10.12 -6.90 -7.12
N LEU A 475 -9.67 -5.91 -7.89
CA LEU A 475 -10.26 -4.58 -7.93
C LEU A 475 -11.42 -4.52 -8.92
N VAL A 476 -11.20 -5.00 -10.15
CA VAL A 476 -12.18 -5.04 -11.25
C VAL A 476 -12.19 -6.44 -11.88
N PRO A 477 -12.92 -7.40 -11.29
CA PRO A 477 -12.87 -8.80 -11.73
C PRO A 477 -13.30 -9.04 -13.19
N LYS A 478 -14.19 -8.21 -13.73
CA LYS A 478 -14.65 -8.30 -15.12
C LYS A 478 -13.53 -8.11 -16.14
N LEU A 479 -12.43 -7.44 -15.80
CA LEU A 479 -11.25 -7.34 -16.68
C LEU A 479 -10.63 -8.72 -16.97
N GLY A 480 -10.75 -9.69 -16.07
CA GLY A 480 -10.31 -11.06 -16.32
C GLY A 480 -11.04 -11.76 -17.47
N LEU A 481 -12.19 -11.25 -17.91
CA LEU A 481 -12.89 -11.74 -19.12
C LEU A 481 -12.15 -11.39 -20.41
N TYR A 482 -11.20 -10.46 -20.35
CA TYR A 482 -10.45 -9.89 -21.47
C TYR A 482 -8.95 -10.21 -21.41
N HIS A 483 -8.49 -10.99 -20.43
CA HIS A 483 -7.10 -11.43 -20.37
C HIS A 483 -6.71 -12.19 -21.65
N GLU A 484 -5.55 -11.86 -22.21
CA GLU A 484 -5.01 -12.33 -23.51
C GLU A 484 -5.78 -11.83 -24.76
N LYS A 485 -6.73 -10.92 -24.56
CA LYS A 485 -7.49 -10.23 -25.63
C LYS A 485 -7.83 -8.80 -25.20
N GLU A 486 -6.87 -8.15 -24.55
CA GLU A 486 -7.00 -6.82 -23.95
C GLU A 486 -7.51 -5.79 -24.97
N ALA A 487 -7.10 -5.92 -26.23
CA ALA A 487 -7.57 -5.08 -27.32
C ALA A 487 -9.10 -5.06 -27.51
N THR A 488 -9.84 -6.03 -26.98
CA THR A 488 -11.31 -6.10 -27.07
C THR A 488 -12.04 -5.51 -25.86
N ILE A 489 -11.34 -4.86 -24.92
CA ILE A 489 -11.98 -4.18 -23.78
C ILE A 489 -12.87 -3.04 -24.29
N PRO A 490 -14.13 -2.94 -23.82
CA PRO A 490 -15.19 -2.16 -24.47
C PRO A 490 -15.01 -0.64 -24.40
N TYR A 491 -14.21 -0.15 -23.46
CA TYR A 491 -13.78 1.26 -23.30
C TYR A 491 -12.32 1.28 -22.84
N ASP A 492 -11.67 2.44 -22.89
CA ASP A 492 -10.34 2.64 -22.31
C ASP A 492 -10.18 4.07 -21.76
N TYR A 493 -9.00 4.43 -21.28
CA TYR A 493 -8.77 5.71 -20.60
C TYR A 493 -8.95 6.92 -21.51
N GLU A 494 -8.77 6.82 -22.83
CA GLU A 494 -9.12 7.92 -23.74
C GLU A 494 -10.62 8.26 -23.69
N ASP A 495 -11.46 7.25 -23.46
CA ASP A 495 -12.90 7.41 -23.30
C ASP A 495 -13.24 8.09 -21.96
N ILE A 496 -12.56 7.70 -20.88
CA ILE A 496 -12.69 8.33 -19.55
C ILE A 496 -12.29 9.81 -19.60
N LEU A 497 -11.13 10.12 -20.17
CA LEU A 497 -10.65 11.50 -20.29
C LEU A 497 -11.59 12.36 -21.14
N SER A 498 -12.19 11.76 -22.19
CA SER A 498 -13.19 12.43 -23.01
C SER A 498 -14.49 12.75 -22.24
N LEU A 499 -14.91 11.90 -21.29
CA LEU A 499 -16.06 12.17 -20.40
C LEU A 499 -15.77 13.23 -19.33
N ILE A 500 -14.51 13.44 -18.98
CA ILE A 500 -14.12 14.48 -18.02
C ILE A 500 -14.16 15.85 -18.71
N SER A 501 -13.65 15.95 -19.93
CA SER A 501 -13.69 17.17 -20.73
C SER A 501 -15.13 17.72 -20.88
N PRO A 502 -15.37 19.04 -20.75
CA PRO A 502 -14.40 20.15 -20.71
C PRO A 502 -13.89 20.51 -19.30
N ARG A 503 -14.06 19.64 -18.29
CA ARG A 503 -13.56 19.92 -16.94
C ARG A 503 -12.05 19.71 -16.84
N ASN A 504 -11.41 20.48 -15.96
CA ASN A 504 -9.97 20.51 -15.80
C ASN A 504 -9.42 19.13 -15.39
N CYS A 505 -8.47 18.60 -16.15
CA CYS A 505 -7.85 17.32 -15.89
C CYS A 505 -6.32 17.39 -16.07
N LEU A 506 -5.57 17.12 -15.00
CA LEU A 506 -4.13 16.94 -15.06
C LEU A 506 -3.77 15.45 -15.04
N ILE A 507 -3.05 15.00 -16.05
CA ILE A 507 -2.35 13.72 -16.05
C ILE A 507 -0.85 13.96 -15.83
N TYR A 508 -0.33 13.48 -14.70
CA TYR A 508 1.09 13.50 -14.39
C TYR A 508 1.65 12.08 -14.49
N SER A 509 2.52 11.80 -15.45
CA SER A 509 3.08 10.48 -15.71
C SER A 509 4.59 10.59 -15.86
N PRO A 510 5.41 10.17 -14.89
CA PRO A 510 6.88 10.21 -15.02
C PRO A 510 7.40 9.23 -16.09
N THR A 511 8.47 9.59 -16.81
CA THR A 511 9.00 8.74 -17.89
C THR A 511 9.67 7.45 -17.41
N LEU A 512 10.08 7.39 -16.13
CA LEU A 512 10.71 6.21 -15.51
C LEU A 512 9.79 5.53 -14.49
N ASP A 513 8.48 5.74 -14.62
CA ASP A 513 7.49 5.05 -13.80
C ASP A 513 7.41 3.56 -14.18
N ARG A 514 7.72 2.67 -13.24
CA ARG A 514 7.62 1.21 -13.46
C ARG A 514 6.18 0.67 -13.39
N PHE A 515 5.24 1.43 -12.83
CA PHE A 515 3.84 1.06 -12.61
C PHE A 515 2.90 1.58 -13.70
N THR A 516 3.39 2.45 -14.58
CA THR A 516 2.64 2.91 -15.74
C THR A 516 3.49 2.77 -17.00
N HIS A 517 2.88 2.42 -18.14
CA HIS A 517 3.61 2.38 -19.41
C HIS A 517 3.57 3.76 -20.08
N ASN A 518 4.66 4.53 -19.93
CA ASN A 518 4.75 5.92 -20.35
C ASN A 518 4.25 6.21 -21.77
N GLU A 519 4.75 5.47 -22.77
CA GLU A 519 4.36 5.72 -24.17
C GLU A 519 2.89 5.41 -24.43
N ASP A 520 2.32 4.43 -23.72
CA ASP A 520 0.90 4.09 -23.91
C ASP A 520 0.03 5.19 -23.30
N VAL A 521 0.39 5.70 -22.11
CA VAL A 521 -0.28 6.84 -21.47
C VAL A 521 -0.23 8.09 -22.37
N LYS A 522 0.94 8.37 -22.95
CA LYS A 522 1.12 9.52 -23.86
C LYS A 522 0.26 9.42 -25.11
N GLU A 523 0.21 8.25 -25.75
CA GLU A 523 -0.65 8.03 -26.91
C GLU A 523 -2.14 8.07 -26.56
N CYS A 524 -2.53 7.52 -25.42
CA CYS A 524 -3.89 7.63 -24.89
C CYS A 524 -4.29 9.10 -24.66
N PHE A 525 -3.42 9.90 -24.03
CA PHE A 525 -3.68 11.31 -23.80
C PHE A 525 -3.83 12.10 -25.11
N LYS A 526 -2.97 11.85 -26.10
CA LYS A 526 -3.08 12.48 -27.44
C LYS A 526 -4.43 12.17 -28.10
N LYS A 527 -4.88 10.92 -28.05
CA LYS A 527 -6.18 10.52 -28.58
C LYS A 527 -7.31 11.29 -27.89
N ALA A 528 -7.34 11.30 -26.56
CA ALA A 528 -8.34 12.02 -25.78
C ALA A 528 -8.37 13.53 -26.08
N LYS A 529 -7.18 14.16 -26.16
CA LYS A 529 -7.06 15.58 -26.48
C LYS A 529 -7.54 15.91 -27.90
N SER A 530 -7.33 15.00 -28.85
CA SER A 530 -7.81 15.18 -30.23
C SER A 530 -9.33 15.04 -30.39
N SER A 531 -9.98 14.29 -29.51
CA SER A 531 -11.44 14.10 -29.50
C SER A 531 -12.18 15.07 -28.57
N SER A 532 -11.44 15.81 -27.74
CA SER A 532 -11.99 16.75 -26.77
C SER A 532 -12.51 18.03 -27.44
N GLN A 533 -13.65 18.54 -26.95
CA GLN A 533 -14.21 19.82 -27.39
C GLN A 533 -13.41 21.02 -26.88
N ASP A 534 -12.73 20.86 -25.75
CA ASP A 534 -11.85 21.85 -25.13
C ASP A 534 -10.53 21.17 -24.73
N GLY A 535 -9.60 21.13 -25.68
CA GLY A 535 -8.31 20.47 -25.49
C GLY A 535 -7.43 21.16 -24.46
N ASP A 536 -7.73 22.40 -24.05
CA ASP A 536 -6.95 23.15 -23.07
C ASP A 536 -7.29 22.73 -21.63
N ALA A 537 -8.50 22.18 -21.40
CA ALA A 537 -8.88 21.59 -20.12
C ALA A 537 -8.08 20.32 -19.77
N LEU A 538 -7.47 19.66 -20.77
CA LEU A 538 -6.62 18.48 -20.58
C LEU A 538 -5.14 18.90 -20.56
N THR A 539 -4.49 18.70 -19.41
CA THR A 539 -3.07 18.98 -19.16
C THR A 539 -2.28 17.69 -18.98
N PHE A 540 -1.11 17.59 -19.59
CA PHE A 540 -0.21 16.44 -19.46
C PHE A 540 1.20 16.88 -19.04
N LEU A 541 1.69 16.35 -17.93
CA LEU A 541 3.05 16.55 -17.44
C LEU A 541 3.79 15.21 -17.46
N ASN A 542 4.92 15.18 -18.20
CA ASN A 542 5.71 13.97 -18.42
C ASN A 542 7.20 14.17 -18.10
N PRO A 543 7.55 14.36 -16.81
CA PRO A 543 8.92 14.66 -16.41
C PRO A 543 9.82 13.43 -16.43
N ASN A 544 11.13 13.66 -16.62
CA ASN A 544 12.16 12.63 -16.46
C ASN A 544 12.41 12.33 -14.98
N ASP A 545 11.50 11.58 -14.37
CA ASP A 545 11.51 11.18 -12.96
C ASP A 545 10.90 9.76 -12.83
N ILE A 546 10.99 9.20 -11.63
CA ILE A 546 10.37 7.93 -11.22
C ILE A 546 9.03 8.18 -10.51
N CYS A 547 8.27 7.10 -10.26
CA CYS A 547 7.03 7.14 -9.49
C CYS A 547 7.31 7.27 -7.98
N ARG A 548 7.39 8.51 -7.48
CA ARG A 548 7.73 8.77 -6.07
C ARG A 548 6.80 9.69 -5.26
N PHE A 549 6.01 10.53 -5.93
CA PHE A 549 5.10 11.52 -5.35
C PHE A 549 5.64 12.26 -4.11
N GLN A 550 6.81 12.88 -4.26
CA GLN A 550 7.44 13.65 -3.19
C GLN A 550 7.27 15.16 -3.43
N ARG A 551 8.16 15.99 -2.87
CA ARG A 551 7.99 17.44 -2.83
C ARG A 551 7.73 18.04 -4.21
N ASP A 552 8.51 17.66 -5.22
CA ASP A 552 8.40 18.24 -6.57
C ASP A 552 7.03 17.94 -7.21
N GLN A 553 6.49 16.73 -7.00
CA GLN A 553 5.16 16.35 -7.48
C GLN A 553 4.05 17.10 -6.74
N GLN A 554 4.19 17.24 -5.42
CA GLN A 554 3.26 18.00 -4.60
C GLN A 554 3.26 19.50 -4.96
N ASP A 555 4.43 20.06 -5.29
CA ASP A 555 4.56 21.45 -5.73
C ASP A 555 3.96 21.63 -7.14
N ALA A 556 4.13 20.65 -8.05
CA ALA A 556 3.48 20.64 -9.36
C ALA A 556 1.94 20.59 -9.25
N LEU A 557 1.41 19.80 -8.31
CA LEU A 557 -0.03 19.78 -8.02
C LEU A 557 -0.54 21.13 -7.53
N VAL A 558 0.16 21.74 -6.56
CA VAL A 558 -0.22 23.06 -6.03
C VAL A 558 -0.18 24.12 -7.14
N GLY A 559 0.85 24.09 -7.99
CA GLY A 559 0.95 24.97 -9.16
C GLY A 559 -0.25 24.84 -10.09
N TRP A 560 -0.58 23.62 -10.51
CA TRP A 560 -1.74 23.37 -11.39
C TRP A 560 -3.06 23.83 -10.75
N LEU A 561 -3.28 23.53 -9.46
CA LEU A 561 -4.49 23.98 -8.75
C LEU A 561 -4.60 25.51 -8.71
N MET A 562 -3.48 26.22 -8.57
CA MET A 562 -3.48 27.69 -8.59
C MET A 562 -3.80 28.27 -9.97
N GLU A 563 -3.48 27.56 -11.04
CA GLU A 563 -3.80 27.96 -12.41
C GLU A 563 -5.28 27.76 -12.73
N VAL A 564 -5.89 26.63 -12.31
CA VAL A 564 -7.26 26.27 -12.69
C VAL A 564 -8.35 26.88 -11.80
N VAL A 565 -7.98 27.34 -10.60
CA VAL A 565 -8.88 28.03 -9.67
C VAL A 565 -8.90 29.55 -9.91
N GLY A 566 -7.96 30.04 -10.72
CA GLY A 566 -7.69 31.47 -10.98
C GLY A 566 -8.72 32.18 -11.84
#